data_AF-A0A8H8NZE7-F1
#
_entry.id   AF-A0A8H8NZE7-F1
#
_cell.length_a   1.000
_cell.length_b   1.000
_cell.length_c   1.000
_cell.angle_alpha   90.00
_cell.angle_beta   90.00
_cell.angle_gamma   90.00
#
_symmetry.space_group_name_H-M   'P 1'
#
loop_
_entity.id
_entity.type
_entity.pdbx_description
1 polymer ?
#
loop_
_entity_poly.entity_id
_entity_poly.type
_entity_poly.pdbx_seq_one_letter_code
_entity_poly.pdbx_strand_id
1 'polypeptide(L)'
;MTPPGFRSKVDMTFIGTATAIISIDGVHFITDPVFDNVGTTYDLGILTLESLKAPALGLHEIPAIDAVLLSHEDHPDNLDTAGRTLLDGRLVVTTPDGANNLEPRPAVHPILPWQTLPLSIGGKKFNITGTPCVHLPGGETTGFIIHTESFGTSPEGLPNAIYFSGDTIYLEELGQMRKKFHIVLAIINLGSVVAPLPDGPVQITLDGKSAVKLIQDIGADLVVPMHFDSWKHFKEPSTESKRIFEEAGLKDKVIWLEPGVARRVL
;
A
#
# COMPACT_ATOMS: atom_id res chain seq x y z
N MET A 1 3.65 -20.10 -1.77
CA MET A 1 2.61 -21.15 -1.67
C MET A 1 1.55 -20.66 -0.70
N THR A 2 0.27 -20.79 -1.02
CA THR A 2 -0.83 -20.37 -0.14
C THR A 2 -0.76 -21.14 1.19
N PRO A 3 -0.83 -20.46 2.36
CA PRO A 3 -0.66 -21.14 3.64
C PRO A 3 -1.81 -22.12 3.93
N PRO A 4 -1.56 -23.20 4.69
CA PRO A 4 -2.59 -24.16 5.05
C PRO A 4 -3.80 -23.49 5.71
N GLY A 5 -5.01 -23.80 5.23
CA GLY A 5 -6.25 -23.25 5.77
C GLY A 5 -6.69 -21.90 5.18
N PHE A 6 -5.86 -21.24 4.37
CA PHE A 6 -6.26 -20.05 3.62
C PHE A 6 -7.12 -20.47 2.41
N ARG A 7 -8.39 -20.04 2.40
CA ARG A 7 -9.40 -20.47 1.39
C ARG A 7 -9.88 -19.35 0.47
N SER A 8 -9.54 -18.11 0.80
CA SER A 8 -9.87 -16.96 -0.03
C SER A 8 -9.03 -16.95 -1.30
N LYS A 9 -9.59 -16.39 -2.37
CA LYS A 9 -8.86 -16.07 -3.58
C LYS A 9 -8.47 -14.60 -3.51
N VAL A 10 -7.19 -14.32 -3.69
CA VAL A 10 -6.70 -12.94 -3.74
C VAL A 10 -6.03 -12.70 -5.09
N ASP A 11 -6.57 -11.75 -5.83
CA ASP A 11 -5.98 -11.24 -7.06
C ASP A 11 -5.48 -9.82 -6.84
N MET A 12 -4.35 -9.50 -7.45
CA MET A 12 -3.84 -8.15 -7.50
C MET A 12 -3.67 -7.68 -8.93
N THR A 13 -4.05 -6.43 -9.19
CA THR A 13 -3.78 -5.71 -10.43
C THR A 13 -3.01 -4.46 -10.09
N PHE A 14 -1.74 -4.40 -10.46
CA PHE A 14 -0.91 -3.22 -10.26
C PHE A 14 -1.24 -2.18 -11.33
N ILE A 15 -1.60 -0.96 -10.92
CA ILE A 15 -1.95 0.12 -11.84
C ILE A 15 -0.74 1.02 -12.10
N GLY A 16 -0.01 1.39 -11.05
CA GLY A 16 1.16 2.25 -11.11
C GLY A 16 1.48 2.83 -9.73
N THR A 17 2.70 3.31 -9.51
CA THR A 17 3.09 3.99 -8.25
C THR A 17 2.70 3.18 -6.99
N ALA A 18 1.83 3.71 -6.12
CA ALA A 18 1.24 3.02 -4.96
C ALA A 18 -0.18 2.46 -5.24
N THR A 19 -0.69 2.62 -6.46
CA THR A 19 -2.03 2.22 -6.87
C THR A 19 -2.09 0.76 -7.30
N ALA A 20 -2.84 -0.05 -6.56
CA ALA A 20 -3.18 -1.40 -6.94
C ALA A 20 -4.61 -1.76 -6.51
N ILE A 21 -5.22 -2.66 -7.27
CA ILE A 21 -6.51 -3.25 -6.91
C ILE A 21 -6.23 -4.58 -6.23
N ILE A 22 -6.79 -4.77 -5.03
CA ILE A 22 -6.75 -6.01 -4.28
C ILE A 22 -8.16 -6.60 -4.29
N SER A 23 -8.35 -7.68 -5.05
CA SER A 23 -9.62 -8.39 -5.13
C SER A 23 -9.62 -9.57 -4.17
N ILE A 24 -10.43 -9.50 -3.11
CA ILE A 24 -10.57 -10.54 -2.09
C ILE A 24 -11.95 -11.17 -2.22
N ASP A 25 -12.01 -12.38 -2.76
CA ASP A 25 -13.26 -13.12 -3.00
C ASP A 25 -14.35 -12.28 -3.72
N GLY A 26 -13.95 -11.43 -4.66
CA GLY A 26 -14.86 -10.55 -5.42
C GLY A 26 -15.20 -9.22 -4.75
N VAL A 27 -14.57 -8.87 -3.62
CA VAL A 27 -14.58 -7.51 -3.06
C VAL A 27 -13.33 -6.79 -3.49
N HIS A 28 -13.48 -5.60 -4.06
CA HIS A 28 -12.38 -4.85 -4.68
C HIS A 28 -11.95 -3.67 -3.81
N PHE A 29 -10.75 -3.76 -3.26
CA PHE A 29 -10.07 -2.64 -2.62
C PHE A 29 -9.17 -1.95 -3.64
N ILE A 30 -8.96 -0.64 -3.50
CA ILE A 30 -7.89 0.08 -4.21
C ILE A 30 -7.00 0.79 -3.18
N THR A 31 -5.68 0.74 -3.39
CA THR A 31 -4.70 1.51 -2.62
C THR A 31 -4.38 2.81 -3.34
N ASP A 32 -4.16 3.90 -2.59
CA ASP A 32 -3.54 5.17 -3.03
C ASP A 32 -3.80 5.51 -4.52
N PRO A 33 -5.05 5.87 -4.90
CA PRO A 33 -5.46 5.94 -6.30
C PRO A 33 -4.86 7.13 -7.04
N VAL A 34 -4.05 6.84 -8.07
CA VAL A 34 -3.45 7.81 -8.98
C VAL A 34 -3.63 7.35 -10.42
N PHE A 35 -4.10 8.29 -11.26
CA PHE A 35 -4.43 8.10 -12.67
C PHE A 35 -3.91 9.22 -13.59
N ASP A 36 -2.94 10.01 -13.12
CA ASP A 36 -2.37 11.13 -13.86
C ASP A 36 -1.73 10.71 -15.19
N ASN A 37 -1.85 11.60 -16.16
CA ASN A 37 -1.18 11.44 -17.44
C ASN A 37 0.34 11.64 -17.31
N VAL A 38 1.09 11.04 -18.25
CA VAL A 38 2.52 11.32 -18.38
C VAL A 38 2.75 12.82 -18.55
N GLY A 39 3.71 13.36 -17.82
CA GLY A 39 4.09 14.77 -17.87
C GLY A 39 3.27 15.68 -16.96
N THR A 40 2.30 15.16 -16.20
CA THR A 40 1.67 15.95 -15.12
C THR A 40 2.73 16.33 -14.09
N THR A 41 2.74 17.60 -13.69
CA THR A 41 3.68 18.13 -12.69
C THR A 41 2.96 18.82 -11.54
N TYR A 42 3.49 18.63 -10.32
CA TYR A 42 3.04 19.32 -9.11
C TYR A 42 4.21 20.07 -8.49
N ASP A 43 4.06 21.38 -8.31
CA ASP A 43 5.03 22.19 -7.58
C ASP A 43 4.64 22.23 -6.09
N LEU A 44 5.44 21.56 -5.26
CA LEU A 44 5.27 21.52 -3.80
C LEU A 44 6.14 22.58 -3.10
N GLY A 45 6.73 23.51 -3.86
CA GLY A 45 7.62 24.58 -3.38
C GLY A 45 9.04 24.11 -3.05
N ILE A 46 9.19 22.95 -2.40
CA ILE A 46 10.51 22.34 -2.10
C ILE A 46 10.96 21.32 -3.15
N LEU A 47 10.01 20.78 -3.90
CA LEU A 47 10.21 19.75 -4.91
C LEU A 47 9.12 19.85 -5.96
N THR A 48 9.47 19.62 -7.23
CA THR A 48 8.50 19.38 -8.29
C THR A 48 8.37 17.89 -8.51
N LEU A 49 7.16 17.35 -8.31
CA LEU A 49 6.83 16.00 -8.72
C LEU A 49 6.48 16.00 -10.20
N GLU A 50 6.96 15.00 -10.94
CA GLU A 50 6.68 14.83 -12.37
C GLU A 50 6.35 13.37 -12.64
N SER A 51 5.15 13.12 -13.15
CA SER A 51 4.71 11.80 -13.60
C SER A 51 5.43 11.44 -14.90
N LEU A 52 6.11 10.31 -14.90
CA LEU A 52 6.90 9.79 -16.01
C LEU A 52 6.20 8.66 -16.76
N LYS A 53 5.17 8.05 -16.17
CA LYS A 53 4.43 6.91 -16.74
C LYS A 53 2.94 7.05 -16.46
N ALA A 54 2.12 6.77 -17.47
CA ALA A 54 0.68 6.69 -17.32
C ALA A 54 0.29 5.49 -16.46
N PRO A 55 -0.86 5.53 -15.76
CA PRO A 55 -1.44 4.35 -15.15
C PRO A 55 -1.67 3.26 -16.20
N ALA A 56 -1.47 2.00 -15.80
CA ALA A 56 -1.63 0.87 -16.71
C ALA A 56 -3.09 0.62 -17.13
N LEU A 57 -4.05 1.10 -16.33
CA LEU A 57 -5.47 1.10 -16.62
C LEU A 57 -6.07 2.45 -16.20
N GLY A 58 -6.93 3.03 -17.02
CA GLY A 58 -7.72 4.20 -16.67
C GLY A 58 -8.90 3.86 -15.76
N LEU A 59 -9.52 4.90 -15.17
CA LEU A 59 -10.68 4.78 -14.29
C LEU A 59 -11.88 4.01 -14.88
N HIS A 60 -12.01 3.98 -16.20
CA HIS A 60 -13.10 3.30 -16.90
C HIS A 60 -12.80 1.81 -17.20
N GLU A 61 -11.56 1.37 -16.98
CA GLU A 61 -11.09 0.01 -17.25
C GLU A 61 -11.01 -0.83 -15.98
N ILE A 62 -11.07 -0.19 -14.80
CA ILE A 62 -11.03 -0.86 -13.51
C ILE A 62 -12.42 -1.38 -13.08
N PRO A 63 -12.50 -2.47 -12.30
CA PRO A 63 -13.75 -2.91 -11.69
C PRO A 63 -14.34 -1.86 -10.74
N ALA A 64 -15.61 -2.04 -10.36
CA ALA A 64 -16.21 -1.25 -9.29
C ALA A 64 -15.41 -1.45 -7.98
N ILE A 65 -15.03 -0.36 -7.32
CA ILE A 65 -14.22 -0.38 -6.11
C ILE A 65 -15.08 -0.31 -4.85
N ASP A 66 -15.07 -1.33 -4.01
CA ASP A 66 -15.88 -1.35 -2.79
C ASP A 66 -15.31 -0.51 -1.64
N ALA A 67 -13.97 -0.43 -1.54
CA ALA A 67 -13.29 0.37 -0.52
C ALA A 67 -11.93 0.89 -0.99
N VAL A 68 -11.52 2.02 -0.42
CA VAL A 68 -10.22 2.65 -0.64
C VAL A 68 -9.40 2.55 0.64
N LEU A 69 -8.16 2.07 0.49
CA LEU A 69 -7.12 2.12 1.52
C LEU A 69 -6.17 3.24 1.15
N LEU A 70 -6.36 4.41 1.76
CA LEU A 70 -5.63 5.63 1.43
C LEU A 70 -4.61 5.92 2.52
N SER A 71 -3.34 5.68 2.24
CA SER A 71 -2.26 5.82 3.22
C SER A 71 -2.12 7.25 3.74
N HIS A 72 -2.25 8.22 2.83
CA HIS A 72 -2.28 9.67 3.08
C HIS A 72 -2.86 10.37 1.84
N GLU A 73 -3.46 11.53 2.02
CA GLU A 73 -4.17 12.26 0.96
C GLU A 73 -3.38 13.44 0.39
N ASP A 74 -2.38 13.95 1.10
CA ASP A 74 -1.71 15.21 0.80
C ASP A 74 -0.65 15.13 -0.31
N HIS A 75 -0.24 13.92 -0.72
CA HIS A 75 0.73 13.72 -1.79
C HIS A 75 0.09 13.31 -3.14
N PRO A 76 0.39 14.03 -4.24
CA PRO A 76 -0.18 13.74 -5.57
C PRO A 76 0.17 12.35 -6.13
N ASP A 77 1.30 11.77 -5.74
CA ASP A 77 1.72 10.43 -6.15
C ASP A 77 1.03 9.29 -5.37
N ASN A 78 0.21 9.63 -4.37
CA ASN A 78 -0.68 8.71 -3.66
C ASN A 78 -2.17 9.07 -3.83
N LEU A 79 -2.49 10.32 -4.15
CA LEU A 79 -3.86 10.76 -4.40
C LEU A 79 -3.93 12.00 -5.30
N ASP A 80 -4.09 11.76 -6.60
CA ASP A 80 -4.24 12.81 -7.59
C ASP A 80 -5.69 13.31 -7.74
N THR A 81 -5.94 14.18 -8.72
CA THR A 81 -7.28 14.75 -8.96
C THR A 81 -8.31 13.69 -9.36
N ALA A 82 -7.91 12.71 -10.16
CA ALA A 82 -8.79 11.65 -10.65
C ALA A 82 -9.10 10.63 -9.54
N GLY A 83 -8.09 10.27 -8.74
CA GLY A 83 -8.21 9.46 -7.54
C GLY A 83 -9.11 10.09 -6.49
N ARG A 84 -8.99 11.41 -6.26
CA ARG A 84 -9.91 12.16 -5.37
C ARG A 84 -11.36 12.06 -5.82
N THR A 85 -11.59 12.06 -7.13
CA THR A 85 -12.94 11.87 -7.69
C THR A 85 -13.43 10.44 -7.48
N LEU A 86 -12.56 9.43 -7.57
CA LEU A 86 -12.91 8.03 -7.32
C LEU A 86 -13.40 7.78 -5.88
N LEU A 87 -12.97 8.60 -4.91
CA LEU A 87 -13.40 8.50 -3.51
C LEU A 87 -14.91 8.78 -3.33
N ASP A 88 -15.54 9.48 -4.28
CA ASP A 88 -16.92 9.93 -4.13
C ASP A 88 -17.90 8.75 -4.10
N GLY A 89 -18.63 8.65 -2.98
CA GLY A 89 -19.57 7.54 -2.73
C GLY A 89 -18.92 6.22 -2.34
N ARG A 90 -17.62 6.20 -2.03
CA ARG A 90 -16.90 5.00 -1.59
C ARG A 90 -16.56 5.05 -0.10
N LEU A 91 -16.42 3.87 0.49
CA LEU A 91 -15.82 3.73 1.80
C LEU A 91 -14.32 3.99 1.67
N VAL A 92 -13.80 4.94 2.45
CA VAL A 92 -12.37 5.27 2.49
C VAL A 92 -11.88 5.05 3.92
N VAL A 93 -10.77 4.34 4.08
CA VAL A 93 -10.03 4.27 5.35
C VAL A 93 -8.72 5.03 5.18
N THR A 94 -8.45 5.97 6.08
CA THR A 94 -7.27 6.85 6.00
C THR A 94 -6.92 7.41 7.38
N THR A 95 -5.92 8.26 7.46
CA THR A 95 -5.47 8.93 8.69
C THR A 95 -6.53 9.89 9.26
N PRO A 96 -6.47 10.23 10.56
CA PRO A 96 -7.29 11.27 11.16
C PRO A 96 -7.25 12.62 10.43
N ASP A 97 -6.07 13.12 10.07
CA ASP A 97 -5.95 14.36 9.31
C ASP A 97 -6.53 14.24 7.90
N GLY A 98 -6.31 13.12 7.22
CA GLY A 98 -6.88 12.85 5.91
C GLY A 98 -8.38 12.75 5.92
N ALA A 99 -8.97 12.16 6.96
CA ALA A 99 -10.41 12.16 7.14
C ALA A 99 -10.97 13.59 7.28
N ASN A 100 -10.28 14.46 8.02
CA ASN A 100 -10.64 15.86 8.16
C ASN A 100 -10.47 16.64 6.84
N ASN A 101 -9.38 16.41 6.11
CA ASN A 101 -9.08 17.13 4.87
C ASN A 101 -9.94 16.65 3.67
N LEU A 102 -10.58 15.49 3.79
CA LEU A 102 -11.48 14.93 2.78
C LEU A 102 -12.97 15.22 3.04
N GLU A 103 -13.30 15.96 4.10
CA GLU A 103 -14.66 16.45 4.34
C GLU A 103 -15.20 17.22 3.11
N PRO A 104 -16.52 17.13 2.82
CA PRO A 104 -17.58 16.52 3.64
C PRO A 104 -17.94 15.08 3.23
N ARG A 105 -17.00 14.28 2.70
CA ARG A 105 -17.30 12.91 2.23
C ARG A 105 -17.86 12.04 3.38
N PRO A 106 -19.06 11.44 3.23
CA PRO A 106 -19.79 10.85 4.34
C PRO A 106 -19.26 9.47 4.81
N ALA A 107 -18.38 8.84 4.03
CA ALA A 107 -17.91 7.47 4.27
C ALA A 107 -16.38 7.38 4.39
N VAL A 108 -15.75 8.41 4.97
CA VAL A 108 -14.32 8.42 5.29
C VAL A 108 -14.14 8.06 6.76
N HIS A 109 -13.32 7.03 7.02
CA HIS A 109 -13.10 6.46 8.33
C HIS A 109 -11.66 6.70 8.77
N PRO A 110 -11.42 7.54 9.80
CA PRO A 110 -10.10 7.73 10.35
C PRO A 110 -9.63 6.47 11.09
N ILE A 111 -8.36 6.12 10.94
CA ILE A 111 -7.75 4.97 11.62
C ILE A 111 -6.43 5.37 12.30
N LEU A 112 -6.30 5.05 13.58
CA LEU A 112 -5.07 5.23 14.34
C LEU A 112 -4.15 4.00 14.23
N PRO A 113 -2.84 4.14 14.47
CA PRO A 113 -1.94 3.00 14.60
C PRO A 113 -2.46 1.96 15.59
N TRP A 114 -2.52 0.70 15.15
CA TRP A 114 -3.04 -0.46 15.88
C TRP A 114 -4.53 -0.44 16.22
N GLN A 115 -5.28 0.59 15.84
CA GLN A 115 -6.73 0.57 15.90
C GLN A 115 -7.26 -0.36 14.82
N THR A 116 -8.26 -1.18 15.16
CA THR A 116 -8.95 -2.06 14.20
C THR A 116 -10.38 -1.59 13.99
N LEU A 117 -10.75 -1.40 12.73
CA LEU A 117 -12.10 -1.05 12.30
C LEU A 117 -12.78 -2.30 11.71
N PRO A 118 -13.85 -2.82 12.35
CA PRO A 118 -14.70 -3.82 11.73
C PRO A 118 -15.64 -3.16 10.72
N LEU A 119 -15.53 -3.53 9.45
CA LEU A 119 -16.25 -2.92 8.32
C LEU A 119 -17.00 -3.98 7.52
N SER A 120 -18.16 -3.58 6.96
CA SER A 120 -18.91 -4.38 5.99
C SER A 120 -18.67 -3.81 4.60
N ILE A 121 -17.87 -4.50 3.78
CA ILE A 121 -17.39 -4.04 2.47
C ILE A 121 -17.84 -5.08 1.44
N GLY A 122 -18.54 -4.66 0.38
CA GLY A 122 -19.09 -5.58 -0.62
C GLY A 122 -19.98 -6.69 -0.04
N GLY A 123 -20.68 -6.42 1.07
CA GLY A 123 -21.50 -7.40 1.79
C GLY A 123 -20.73 -8.43 2.64
N LYS A 124 -19.42 -8.26 2.82
CA LYS A 124 -18.56 -9.14 3.62
C LYS A 124 -17.91 -8.39 4.78
N LYS A 125 -17.60 -9.11 5.86
CA LYS A 125 -16.91 -8.54 7.02
C LYS A 125 -15.40 -8.53 6.80
N PHE A 126 -14.80 -7.37 6.99
CA PHE A 126 -13.36 -7.18 7.05
C PHE A 126 -12.99 -6.45 8.33
N ASN A 127 -11.83 -6.77 8.87
CA ASN A 127 -11.19 -5.98 9.90
C ASN A 127 -9.99 -5.30 9.25
N ILE A 128 -9.95 -3.97 9.35
CA ILE A 128 -8.84 -3.15 8.86
C ILE A 128 -8.12 -2.58 10.08
N THR A 129 -6.84 -2.89 10.22
CA THR A 129 -6.00 -2.36 11.30
C THR A 129 -5.00 -1.36 10.74
N GLY A 130 -4.93 -0.16 11.32
CA GLY A 130 -3.92 0.84 10.93
C GLY A 130 -2.53 0.43 11.44
N THR A 131 -1.48 0.76 10.70
CA THR A 131 -0.08 0.58 11.15
C THR A 131 0.62 1.92 11.29
N PRO A 132 1.58 2.05 12.22
CA PRO A 132 2.38 3.26 12.33
C PRO A 132 3.22 3.45 11.06
N CYS A 133 3.23 4.67 10.53
CA CYS A 133 4.12 5.08 9.45
C CYS A 133 4.82 6.38 9.82
N VAL A 134 5.99 6.62 9.21
CA VAL A 134 6.70 7.89 9.30
C VAL A 134 7.08 8.33 7.89
N HIS A 135 6.52 9.46 7.46
CA HIS A 135 6.72 10.06 6.16
C HIS A 135 6.84 11.58 6.28
N LEU A 136 7.98 12.04 6.82
CA LEU A 136 8.21 13.46 7.13
C LEU A 136 9.31 14.06 6.25
N PRO A 137 9.15 15.29 5.74
CA PRO A 137 8.07 16.25 6.01
C PRO A 137 6.76 15.87 5.27
N GLY A 138 5.60 16.12 5.89
CA GLY A 138 4.29 15.77 5.32
C GLY A 138 3.19 15.71 6.38
N GLY A 139 1.98 15.37 5.96
CA GLY A 139 0.85 15.00 6.83
C GLY A 139 1.06 13.66 7.54
N GLU A 140 0.03 13.18 8.25
CA GLU A 140 0.04 11.83 8.80
C GLU A 140 0.04 10.81 7.66
N THR A 141 0.61 9.63 7.92
CA THR A 141 0.55 8.50 6.99
C THR A 141 0.24 7.24 7.77
N THR A 142 -0.46 6.29 7.14
CA THR A 142 -0.74 4.98 7.73
C THR A 142 -0.60 3.85 6.71
N GLY A 143 -0.28 2.67 7.20
CA GLY A 143 -0.43 1.41 6.47
C GLY A 143 -1.63 0.64 7.01
N PHE A 144 -1.94 -0.49 6.37
CA PHE A 144 -3.16 -1.25 6.64
C PHE A 144 -2.88 -2.73 6.74
N ILE A 145 -3.46 -3.38 7.74
CA ILE A 145 -3.56 -4.83 7.83
C ILE A 145 -5.02 -5.20 7.58
N ILE A 146 -5.26 -6.02 6.57
CA ILE A 146 -6.57 -6.55 6.20
C ILE A 146 -6.64 -7.99 6.69
N HIS A 147 -7.65 -8.30 7.51
CA HIS A 147 -7.96 -9.69 7.83
C HIS A 147 -9.47 -9.94 7.90
N THR A 148 -9.85 -11.17 7.60
CA THR A 148 -11.25 -11.63 7.64
C THR A 148 -11.27 -13.10 8.05
N GLU A 149 -12.41 -13.57 8.55
CA GLU A 149 -12.55 -14.96 9.02
C GLU A 149 -12.23 -15.98 7.91
N SER A 150 -12.50 -15.65 6.64
CA SER A 150 -12.23 -16.54 5.50
C SER A 150 -10.73 -16.74 5.21
N PHE A 151 -9.86 -15.87 5.74
CA PHE A 151 -8.41 -16.06 5.65
C PHE A 151 -7.94 -17.20 6.57
N GLY A 152 -8.71 -17.56 7.60
CA GLY A 152 -8.32 -18.56 8.58
C GLY A 152 -7.18 -18.10 9.49
N THR A 153 -6.57 -19.05 10.19
CA THR A 153 -5.47 -18.82 11.13
C THR A 153 -4.25 -19.68 10.79
N SER A 154 -3.06 -19.22 11.16
CA SER A 154 -1.84 -20.02 11.12
C SER A 154 -1.89 -21.18 12.14
N PRO A 155 -0.96 -22.15 12.06
CA PRO A 155 -0.84 -23.21 13.08
C PRO A 155 -0.65 -22.69 14.51
N GLU A 156 -0.04 -21.51 14.66
CA GLU A 156 0.17 -20.83 15.94
C GLU A 156 -1.10 -20.09 16.43
N GLY A 157 -2.20 -20.16 15.68
CA GLY A 157 -3.48 -19.54 16.01
C GLY A 157 -3.57 -18.05 15.68
N LEU A 158 -2.59 -17.50 14.93
CA LEU A 158 -2.62 -16.10 14.52
C LEU A 158 -3.54 -15.92 13.30
N PRO A 159 -4.36 -14.86 13.23
CA PRO A 159 -5.13 -14.56 12.03
C PRO A 159 -4.20 -14.34 10.82
N ASN A 160 -4.52 -15.01 9.71
CA ASN A 160 -3.88 -14.74 8.43
C ASN A 160 -4.28 -13.35 7.96
N ALA A 161 -3.33 -12.55 7.48
CA ALA A 161 -3.58 -11.16 7.10
C ALA A 161 -2.75 -10.71 5.90
N ILE A 162 -3.28 -9.73 5.17
CA ILE A 162 -2.58 -8.99 4.12
C ILE A 162 -2.14 -7.65 4.71
N TYR A 163 -0.89 -7.28 4.51
CA TYR A 163 -0.35 -5.99 4.94
C TYR A 163 -0.09 -5.10 3.72
N PHE A 164 -0.52 -3.85 3.76
CA PHE A 164 -0.14 -2.79 2.83
C PHE A 164 0.63 -1.72 3.63
N SER A 165 1.85 -1.40 3.24
CA SER A 165 2.71 -0.53 4.05
C SER A 165 2.30 0.93 4.09
N GLY A 166 1.65 1.42 3.03
CA GLY A 166 1.68 2.86 2.75
C GLY A 166 3.11 3.37 2.60
N ASP A 167 3.26 4.69 2.59
CA ASP A 167 4.55 5.35 2.54
C ASP A 167 5.15 5.46 3.95
N THR A 168 6.29 4.80 4.16
CA THR A 168 6.98 4.82 5.45
C THR A 168 8.44 4.47 5.29
N ILE A 169 9.26 4.85 6.27
CA ILE A 169 10.56 4.22 6.52
C ILE A 169 10.42 2.93 7.35
N TYR A 170 11.52 2.21 7.54
CA TYR A 170 11.54 1.07 8.46
C TYR A 170 11.40 1.55 9.92
N LEU A 171 10.45 0.96 10.63
CA LEU A 171 10.21 1.18 12.05
C LEU A 171 10.32 -0.15 12.80
N GLU A 172 11.12 -0.22 13.86
CA GLU A 172 11.23 -1.45 14.67
C GLU A 172 9.89 -1.91 15.25
N GLU A 173 8.99 -0.96 15.51
CA GLU A 173 7.65 -1.24 16.02
C GLU A 173 6.82 -2.12 15.08
N LEU A 174 7.05 -2.05 13.77
CA LEU A 174 6.34 -2.87 12.78
C LEU A 174 6.59 -4.37 13.00
N GLY A 175 7.72 -4.76 13.60
CA GLY A 175 7.99 -6.14 13.99
C GLY A 175 6.97 -6.73 14.98
N GLN A 176 6.18 -5.89 15.68
CA GLN A 176 5.08 -6.35 16.51
C GLN A 176 3.96 -7.04 15.72
N MET A 177 3.85 -6.79 14.40
CA MET A 177 2.87 -7.47 13.54
C MET A 177 2.98 -8.98 13.64
N ARG A 178 4.21 -9.51 13.67
CA ARG A 178 4.47 -10.96 13.74
C ARG A 178 3.90 -11.63 14.99
N LYS A 179 3.63 -10.87 16.05
CA LYS A 179 3.03 -11.37 17.29
C LYS A 179 1.50 -11.36 17.25
N LYS A 180 0.91 -10.56 16.35
CA LYS A 180 -0.54 -10.30 16.26
C LYS A 180 -1.17 -10.98 15.05
N PHE A 181 -0.42 -11.14 13.97
CA PHE A 181 -0.87 -11.63 12.68
C PHE A 181 0.16 -12.56 12.04
N HIS A 182 -0.33 -13.48 11.22
CA HIS A 182 0.47 -14.18 10.24
C HIS A 182 0.34 -13.46 8.89
N ILE A 183 1.39 -12.75 8.48
CA ILE A 183 1.37 -11.93 7.26
C ILE A 183 1.58 -12.83 6.04
N VAL A 184 0.48 -13.24 5.41
CA VAL A 184 0.50 -14.15 4.26
C VAL A 184 0.90 -13.44 2.97
N LEU A 185 0.69 -12.12 2.92
CA LEU A 185 1.07 -11.26 1.81
C LEU A 185 1.39 -9.85 2.34
N ALA A 186 2.58 -9.36 2.03
CA ALA A 186 2.99 -7.98 2.28
C ALA A 186 3.08 -7.21 0.96
N ILE A 187 2.35 -6.13 0.85
CA ILE A 187 2.35 -5.17 -0.25
C ILE A 187 3.17 -3.97 0.24
N ILE A 188 4.32 -3.72 -0.37
CA ILE A 188 5.33 -2.80 0.17
C ILE A 188 5.62 -1.70 -0.84
N ASN A 189 5.38 -0.45 -0.44
CA ASN A 189 5.84 0.72 -1.17
C ASN A 189 7.36 0.90 -0.94
N LEU A 190 8.11 0.99 -2.04
CA LEU A 190 9.54 1.25 -2.06
C LEU A 190 9.81 2.71 -2.48
N GLY A 191 10.85 2.92 -3.30
CA GLY A 191 11.13 4.17 -3.98
C GLY A 191 12.37 4.90 -3.47
N SER A 192 12.83 4.59 -2.25
CA SER A 192 13.96 5.24 -1.59
C SER A 192 13.89 6.77 -1.74
N VAL A 193 12.69 7.33 -1.54
CA VAL A 193 12.46 8.76 -1.74
C VAL A 193 13.19 9.53 -0.65
N VAL A 194 13.80 10.63 -1.05
CA VAL A 194 14.55 11.52 -0.17
C VAL A 194 14.00 12.93 -0.30
N ALA A 195 13.51 13.48 0.81
CA ALA A 195 13.06 14.85 0.90
C ALA A 195 14.26 15.81 1.07
N PRO A 196 14.36 16.88 0.26
CA PRO A 196 15.39 17.90 0.41
C PRO A 196 14.98 18.90 1.51
N LEU A 197 15.50 18.73 2.73
CA LEU A 197 15.26 19.64 3.85
C LEU A 197 16.45 20.60 4.10
N PRO A 198 16.22 21.76 4.76
CA PRO A 198 17.29 22.71 5.10
C PRO A 198 18.42 22.11 5.93
N ASP A 199 18.12 21.18 6.84
CA ASP A 199 19.10 20.53 7.73
C ASP A 199 19.73 19.26 7.11
N GLY A 200 19.43 18.96 5.85
CA GLY A 200 19.96 17.84 5.10
C GLY A 200 18.89 16.89 4.56
N PRO A 201 19.24 16.03 3.60
CA PRO A 201 18.31 15.08 3.01
C PRO A 201 17.81 14.04 4.02
N VAL A 202 16.50 13.78 4.02
CA VAL A 202 15.87 12.74 4.86
C VAL A 202 15.17 11.72 3.99
N GLN A 203 15.42 10.43 4.22
CA GLN A 203 14.71 9.35 3.55
C GLN A 203 13.29 9.21 4.12
N ILE A 204 12.30 9.10 3.25
CA ILE A 204 10.88 9.12 3.62
C ILE A 204 10.10 7.88 3.18
N THR A 205 10.68 7.02 2.34
CA THR A 205 10.12 5.71 2.00
C THR A 205 11.17 4.59 2.10
N LEU A 206 10.71 3.33 2.13
CA LEU A 206 11.61 2.17 2.17
C LEU A 206 12.53 2.11 0.94
N ASP A 207 13.77 1.74 1.18
CA ASP A 207 14.68 1.20 0.17
C ASP A 207 14.66 -0.34 0.23
N GLY A 208 15.34 -1.00 -0.72
CA GLY A 208 15.36 -2.46 -0.79
C GLY A 208 15.93 -3.12 0.46
N LYS A 209 16.93 -2.49 1.11
CA LYS A 209 17.57 -3.06 2.32
C LYS A 209 16.64 -2.98 3.54
N SER A 210 16.01 -1.84 3.73
CA SER A 210 15.01 -1.61 4.78
C SER A 210 13.79 -2.48 4.57
N ALA A 211 13.37 -2.68 3.31
CA ALA A 211 12.29 -3.59 2.97
C ALA A 211 12.64 -5.06 3.28
N VAL A 212 13.86 -5.53 2.96
CA VAL A 212 14.32 -6.88 3.38
C VAL A 212 14.19 -7.05 4.88
N LYS A 213 14.66 -6.06 5.65
CA LYS A 213 14.58 -6.09 7.11
C LYS A 213 13.13 -6.17 7.59
N LEU A 214 12.25 -5.32 7.06
CA LEU A 214 10.81 -5.35 7.37
C LEU A 214 10.20 -6.72 7.09
N ILE A 215 10.43 -7.28 5.89
CA ILE A 215 9.90 -8.58 5.46
C ILE A 215 10.32 -9.70 6.42
N GLN A 216 11.58 -9.70 6.85
CA GLN A 216 12.13 -10.69 7.78
C GLN A 216 11.56 -10.53 9.19
N ASP A 217 11.43 -9.29 9.68
CA ASP A 217 10.95 -9.01 11.03
C ASP A 217 9.45 -9.31 11.19
N ILE A 218 8.63 -9.01 10.18
CA ILE A 218 7.19 -9.35 10.17
C ILE A 218 6.93 -10.82 9.80
N GLY A 219 7.94 -11.50 9.22
CA GLY A 219 7.83 -12.89 8.81
C GLY A 219 6.88 -13.13 7.64
N ALA A 220 6.85 -12.24 6.64
CA ALA A 220 5.93 -12.36 5.52
C ALA A 220 6.20 -13.59 4.63
N ASP A 221 5.13 -14.25 4.21
CA ASP A 221 5.20 -15.42 3.31
C ASP A 221 5.46 -15.02 1.86
N LEU A 222 4.68 -14.07 1.36
CA LEU A 222 4.77 -13.51 0.02
C LEU A 222 4.87 -11.99 0.07
N VAL A 223 5.52 -11.41 -0.94
CA VAL A 223 5.76 -9.96 -1.02
C VAL A 223 5.44 -9.46 -2.41
N VAL A 224 4.65 -8.38 -2.51
CA VAL A 224 4.43 -7.61 -3.73
C VAL A 224 5.03 -6.22 -3.53
N PRO A 225 6.21 -5.92 -4.10
CA PRO A 225 6.74 -4.57 -4.09
C PRO A 225 5.94 -3.68 -5.04
N MET A 226 5.81 -2.40 -4.70
CA MET A 226 5.23 -1.32 -5.51
C MET A 226 6.05 -0.03 -5.30
N HIS A 227 5.63 1.10 -5.86
CA HIS A 227 6.16 2.43 -5.56
C HIS A 227 7.68 2.58 -5.83
N PHE A 228 8.17 2.03 -6.94
CA PHE A 228 9.58 2.08 -7.35
C PHE A 228 9.77 2.65 -8.76
N ASP A 229 8.70 3.18 -9.35
CA ASP A 229 8.64 3.65 -10.74
C ASP A 229 7.45 4.60 -10.92
N SER A 230 7.35 5.26 -12.08
CA SER A 230 6.28 6.17 -12.53
C SER A 230 6.47 7.64 -12.15
N TRP A 231 7.32 7.96 -11.18
CA TRP A 231 7.63 9.36 -10.83
C TRP A 231 9.13 9.63 -10.73
N LYS A 232 9.52 10.87 -11.03
CA LYS A 232 10.93 11.30 -11.14
C LYS A 232 11.71 11.29 -9.83
N HIS A 233 11.04 11.39 -8.69
CA HIS A 233 11.69 11.46 -7.38
C HIS A 233 12.18 10.11 -6.84
N PHE A 234 11.71 8.98 -7.40
CA PHE A 234 12.19 7.66 -7.02
C PHE A 234 13.69 7.49 -7.31
N LYS A 235 14.43 6.99 -6.30
CA LYS A 235 15.89 6.83 -6.34
C LYS A 235 16.35 5.39 -6.51
N GLU A 236 15.46 4.43 -6.24
CA GLU A 236 15.77 3.01 -6.36
C GLU A 236 14.87 2.37 -7.44
N PRO A 237 15.42 2.06 -8.63
CA PRO A 237 14.65 1.37 -9.66
C PRO A 237 14.43 -0.11 -9.29
N SER A 238 13.36 -0.71 -9.82
CA SER A 238 12.99 -2.11 -9.54
C SER A 238 14.11 -3.13 -9.75
N THR A 239 15.02 -2.90 -10.71
CA THR A 239 16.16 -3.77 -10.97
C THR A 239 17.10 -3.88 -9.78
N GLU A 240 17.27 -2.78 -9.03
CA GLU A 240 18.12 -2.76 -7.84
C GLU A 240 17.43 -3.43 -6.66
N SER A 241 16.17 -3.10 -6.38
CA SER A 241 15.39 -3.78 -5.32
C SER A 241 15.30 -5.29 -5.58
N LYS A 242 15.13 -5.70 -6.84
CA LYS A 242 15.15 -7.12 -7.24
C LYS A 242 16.49 -7.79 -6.92
N ARG A 243 17.61 -7.15 -7.25
CA ARG A 243 18.95 -7.65 -6.90
C ARG A 243 19.11 -7.81 -5.40
N ILE A 244 18.72 -6.79 -4.63
CA ILE A 244 18.79 -6.80 -3.15
C ILE A 244 17.93 -7.95 -2.57
N PHE A 245 16.72 -8.15 -3.08
CA PHE A 245 15.83 -9.23 -2.63
C PHE A 245 16.39 -10.62 -2.98
N GLU A 246 16.99 -10.77 -4.15
CA GLU A 246 17.64 -12.03 -4.56
C GLU A 246 18.85 -12.35 -3.66
N GLU A 247 19.70 -11.36 -3.37
CA GLU A 247 20.86 -11.50 -2.47
C GLU A 247 20.45 -11.82 -1.02
N ALA A 248 19.29 -11.32 -0.59
CA ALA A 248 18.72 -11.63 0.71
C ALA A 248 17.99 -13.00 0.77
N GLY A 249 17.97 -13.76 -0.33
CA GLY A 249 17.31 -15.06 -0.40
C GLY A 249 15.78 -14.99 -0.44
N LEU A 250 15.21 -13.84 -0.82
CA LEU A 250 13.76 -13.62 -0.88
C LEU A 250 13.16 -13.88 -2.28
N LYS A 251 13.97 -14.30 -3.25
CA LYS A 251 13.57 -14.47 -4.66
C LYS A 251 12.24 -15.21 -4.83
N ASP A 252 12.05 -16.32 -4.14
CA ASP A 252 10.87 -17.18 -4.27
C ASP A 252 9.63 -16.66 -3.50
N LYS A 253 9.80 -15.61 -2.69
CA LYS A 253 8.72 -14.92 -1.97
C LYS A 253 8.18 -13.71 -2.72
N VAL A 254 8.97 -13.14 -3.62
CA VAL A 254 8.65 -11.86 -4.26
C VAL A 254 7.87 -12.07 -5.55
N ILE A 255 6.71 -11.43 -5.64
CA ILE A 255 5.82 -11.43 -6.78
C ILE A 255 5.89 -10.04 -7.43
N TRP A 256 6.69 -9.93 -8.49
CA TRP A 256 6.66 -8.77 -9.36
C TRP A 256 5.41 -8.85 -10.26
N LEU A 257 4.51 -7.88 -10.12
CA LEU A 257 3.29 -7.78 -10.92
C LEU A 257 3.58 -7.13 -12.27
N GLU A 258 2.90 -7.60 -13.31
CA GLU A 258 2.85 -6.93 -14.60
C GLU A 258 1.77 -5.83 -14.52
N PRO A 259 2.10 -4.57 -14.84
CA PRO A 259 1.13 -3.48 -14.79
C PRO A 259 -0.11 -3.76 -15.65
N GLY A 260 -1.30 -3.52 -15.12
CA GLY A 260 -2.59 -3.70 -15.80
C GLY A 260 -3.06 -5.15 -15.94
N VAL A 261 -2.26 -6.13 -15.53
CA VAL A 261 -2.61 -7.55 -15.63
C VAL A 261 -3.02 -8.11 -14.27
N ALA A 262 -4.26 -8.56 -14.16
CA ALA A 262 -4.74 -9.24 -12.97
C ALA A 262 -4.00 -10.57 -12.76
N ARG A 263 -3.42 -10.75 -11.57
CA ARG A 263 -2.70 -11.97 -11.19
C ARG A 263 -3.19 -12.50 -9.85
N ARG A 264 -3.45 -13.81 -9.78
CA ARG A 264 -3.69 -14.49 -8.50
C ARG A 264 -2.41 -14.54 -7.69
N VAL A 265 -2.45 -14.01 -6.47
CA VAL A 265 -1.33 -13.97 -5.53
C VAL A 265 -1.52 -14.88 -4.31
N LEU A 266 -2.76 -15.18 -3.91
CA LEU A 266 -3.10 -16.17 -2.88
C LEU A 266 -4.26 -17.08 -3.31
#